data_AF-A0A840XXW9-F1
#
_entry.id   AF-A0A840XXW9-F1
#
_cell.length_a   1.000
_cell.length_b   1.000
_cell.length_c   1.000
_cell.angle_alpha   90.00
_cell.angle_beta   90.00
_cell.angle_gamma   90.00
#
_symmetry.space_group_name_H-M   'P 1'
#
loop_
_entity.id
_entity.type
_entity.pdbx_description
1 polymer ?
#
loop_
_entity_poly.entity_id
_entity_poly.type
_entity_poly.pdbx_seq_one_letter_code
_entity_poly.pdbx_strand_id
1 'polypeptide(L)'
;MAALATLAGGAVALLLAFPAARNTAPGPWSYRLARRGLEAMRTVPEIVYALILVWAFGVGPLAGILAIAAHTTGALGKLFAEAVENADMRPWDALRAAGGTWAEACRFAMLPQVAPNIVSYALLRFEINVRGASVIGFVGAGGIGQELYLVISQNYYEEISAIILLIVVVVAMIDLLSEALRRRLSGDVRA
;
A
#
# COMPACT_ATOMS: atom_id res chain seq x y z
N MET A 1 -10.58 0.47 8.07
CA MET A 1 -10.12 1.37 6.98
C MET A 1 -8.77 0.92 6.41
N ALA A 2 -7.68 0.96 7.18
CA ALA A 2 -6.32 0.69 6.68
C ALA A 2 -6.16 -0.67 5.95
N ALA A 3 -6.76 -1.74 6.47
CA ALA A 3 -6.71 -3.07 5.82
C ALA A 3 -7.31 -3.05 4.41
N LEU A 4 -8.55 -2.55 4.27
CA LEU A 4 -9.24 -2.47 2.99
C LEU A 4 -8.49 -1.57 1.99
N ALA A 5 -7.99 -0.42 2.46
CA ALA A 5 -7.22 0.49 1.61
C ALA A 5 -5.91 -0.14 1.12
N THR A 6 -5.22 -0.87 2.00
CA THR A 6 -3.97 -1.55 1.65
C THR A 6 -4.20 -2.70 0.70
N LEU A 7 -5.26 -3.49 0.90
CA LEU A 7 -5.62 -4.59 0.00
C LEU A 7 -6.04 -4.06 -1.38
N ALA A 8 -6.93 -3.06 -1.43
CA ALA A 8 -7.39 -2.48 -2.69
C ALA A 8 -6.25 -1.78 -3.44
N GLY A 9 -5.52 -0.89 -2.77
CA GLY A 9 -4.38 -0.19 -3.37
C GLY A 9 -3.23 -1.13 -3.73
N GLY A 10 -2.98 -2.15 -2.90
CA GLY A 10 -1.98 -3.18 -3.15
C GLY A 10 -2.33 -4.08 -4.34
N ALA A 11 -3.60 -4.44 -4.53
CA ALA A 11 -4.05 -5.21 -5.69
C ALA A 11 -3.88 -4.41 -6.98
N VAL A 12 -4.27 -3.13 -7.00
CA VAL A 12 -4.07 -2.26 -8.17
C VAL A 12 -2.57 -2.03 -8.41
N ALA A 13 -1.78 -1.80 -7.36
CA ALA A 13 -0.32 -1.70 -7.44
C ALA A 13 0.30 -2.94 -8.07
N LEU A 14 -0.12 -4.14 -7.66
CA LEU A 14 0.39 -5.40 -8.19
C LEU A 14 0.13 -5.53 -9.69
N LEU A 15 -1.07 -5.19 -10.15
CA LEU A 15 -1.42 -5.22 -11.56
C LEU A 15 -0.62 -4.19 -12.38
N LEU A 16 -0.41 -2.99 -11.83
CA LEU A 16 0.35 -1.92 -12.49
C LEU A 16 1.87 -2.11 -12.42
N ALA A 17 2.38 -2.94 -11.50
CA ALA A 17 3.81 -3.17 -11.33
C ALA A 17 4.46 -3.79 -12.57
N PHE A 18 3.82 -4.79 -13.18
CA PHE A 18 4.33 -5.48 -14.37
C PHE A 18 4.46 -4.57 -15.61
N PRO A 19 3.45 -3.75 -16.00
CA PRO A 19 3.62 -2.79 -17.07
C PRO A 19 4.54 -1.62 -16.65
N ALA A 20 4.72 -1.32 -15.36
CA ALA A 20 5.62 -0.27 -14.87
C ALA A 20 7.10 -0.69 -14.71
N ALA A 21 7.42 -1.96 -14.95
CA ALA A 21 8.77 -2.50 -14.90
C ALA A 21 9.40 -2.56 -16.31
N ARG A 22 10.63 -2.06 -16.47
CA ARG A 22 11.31 -1.95 -17.77
C ARG A 22 11.50 -3.27 -18.50
N ASN A 23 11.75 -4.36 -17.76
CA ASN A 23 12.03 -5.69 -18.31
C ASN A 23 10.76 -6.44 -18.74
N THR A 24 9.62 -6.18 -18.09
CA THR A 24 8.35 -6.86 -18.40
C THR A 24 7.35 -6.01 -19.16
N ALA A 25 7.53 -4.71 -19.31
CA ALA A 25 6.54 -3.86 -19.97
C ALA A 25 6.23 -4.32 -21.42
N PRO A 26 4.96 -4.45 -21.82
CA PRO A 26 4.57 -4.82 -23.19
C PRO A 26 5.06 -3.84 -24.27
N GLY A 27 5.32 -2.59 -23.89
CA GLY A 27 5.86 -1.58 -24.79
C GLY A 27 6.22 -0.27 -24.09
N PRO A 28 6.96 0.63 -24.78
CA PRO A 28 7.53 1.84 -24.19
C PRO A 28 6.48 2.86 -23.74
N TRP A 29 5.28 2.84 -24.31
CA TRP A 29 4.16 3.67 -23.88
C TRP A 29 3.51 3.15 -22.60
N SER A 30 3.26 1.83 -22.51
CA SER A 30 2.74 1.20 -21.29
C SER A 30 3.65 1.43 -20.10
N TYR A 31 4.97 1.27 -20.30
CA TYR A 31 5.99 1.56 -19.30
C TYR A 31 5.91 3.00 -18.79
N ARG A 32 5.95 3.98 -19.71
CA ARG A 32 5.94 5.39 -19.34
C ARG A 32 4.65 5.79 -18.64
N LEU A 33 3.50 5.35 -19.13
CA LEU A 33 2.21 5.70 -18.55
C LEU A 33 2.05 5.09 -17.15
N ALA A 34 2.34 3.79 -17.00
CA ALA A 34 2.23 3.12 -15.71
C ALA A 34 3.23 3.70 -14.69
N ARG A 35 4.50 3.87 -15.08
CA ARG A 35 5.53 4.43 -14.19
C ARG A 35 5.19 5.86 -13.75
N ARG A 36 4.80 6.73 -14.70
CA ARG A 36 4.44 8.12 -14.39
C ARG A 36 3.14 8.22 -13.58
N GLY A 37 2.16 7.37 -13.86
CA GLY A 37 0.92 7.31 -13.09
C GLY A 37 1.16 6.95 -11.62
N LEU A 38 1.99 5.93 -11.39
CA LEU A 38 2.40 5.53 -10.03
C LEU A 38 3.18 6.64 -9.32
N GLU A 39 4.06 7.33 -10.03
CA GLU A 39 4.79 8.48 -9.50
C GLU A 39 3.87 9.65 -9.15
N ALA A 40 2.88 9.95 -9.98
CA ALA A 40 1.90 11.00 -9.71
C ALA A 40 1.08 10.67 -8.46
N MET A 41 0.56 9.44 -8.35
CA MET A 41 -0.24 9.00 -7.20
C MET A 41 0.50 9.06 -5.87
N ARG A 42 1.81 8.76 -5.84
CA ARG A 42 2.60 8.81 -4.60
C ARG A 42 3.13 10.19 -4.24
N THR A 43 3.08 11.15 -5.16
CA THR A 43 3.66 12.49 -4.93
C THR A 43 2.72 13.34 -4.08
N VAL A 44 1.41 13.14 -4.22
CA VAL A 44 0.41 13.85 -3.42
C VAL A 44 0.35 13.22 -2.02
N PRO A 45 0.47 14.02 -0.94
CA PRO A 45 0.30 13.52 0.42
C PRO A 45 -1.09 12.94 0.66
N GLU A 46 -1.17 11.88 1.46
CA GLU A 46 -2.44 11.18 1.75
C GLU A 46 -3.52 12.09 2.35
N ILE A 47 -3.12 13.08 3.16
CA ILE A 47 -4.06 14.05 3.76
C ILE A 47 -4.73 14.93 2.71
N VAL A 48 -4.03 15.25 1.61
CA VAL A 48 -4.58 16.05 0.52
C VAL A 48 -5.66 15.26 -0.22
N TYR A 49 -5.40 13.96 -0.47
CA TYR A 49 -6.44 13.09 -1.01
C TYR A 49 -7.63 12.98 -0.07
N ALA A 50 -7.40 12.83 1.24
CA ALA A 50 -8.47 12.77 2.22
C ALA A 50 -9.34 14.03 2.18
N LEU A 51 -8.75 15.22 2.18
CA LEU A 51 -9.51 16.48 2.11
C LEU A 51 -10.37 16.59 0.85
N ILE A 52 -9.81 16.26 -0.32
CA ILE A 52 -10.54 16.28 -1.59
C ILE A 52 -11.70 15.27 -1.58
N LEU A 53 -11.46 14.06 -1.07
CA LEU A 53 -12.44 12.98 -1.08
C LEU A 53 -13.51 13.16 0.00
N VAL A 54 -13.18 13.75 1.14
CA VAL A 54 -14.18 14.16 2.15
C VAL A 54 -15.07 15.25 1.58
N TRP A 55 -14.51 16.20 0.82
CA TRP A 55 -15.32 17.20 0.12
C TRP A 55 -16.24 16.57 -0.94
N ALA A 56 -15.76 15.57 -1.68
CA ALA A 56 -16.53 14.92 -2.75
C ALA A 56 -17.59 13.91 -2.25
N PHE A 57 -17.29 13.13 -1.21
CA PHE A 57 -18.12 12.02 -0.73
C PHE A 57 -18.74 12.26 0.66
N GLY A 58 -18.38 13.37 1.32
CA GLY A 58 -18.76 13.67 2.69
C GLY A 58 -17.81 13.07 3.74
N VAL A 59 -18.06 13.45 4.99
CA VAL A 59 -17.35 12.93 6.17
C VAL A 59 -17.65 11.44 6.31
N GLY A 60 -16.59 10.63 6.43
CA GLY A 60 -16.74 9.20 6.66
C GLY A 60 -15.59 8.32 6.17
N PRO A 61 -15.64 7.02 6.52
CA PRO A 61 -14.54 6.07 6.27
C PRO A 61 -14.25 5.83 4.79
N LEU A 62 -15.24 6.00 3.89
CA LEU A 62 -15.06 5.79 2.46
C LEU A 62 -13.99 6.72 1.88
N ALA A 63 -14.04 8.01 2.24
CA ALA A 63 -13.07 9.00 1.79
C ALA A 63 -11.65 8.63 2.22
N GLY A 64 -11.48 8.19 3.48
CA GLY A 64 -10.19 7.73 3.99
C GLY A 64 -9.69 6.45 3.34
N ILE A 65 -10.57 5.47 3.08
CA ILE A 65 -10.20 4.24 2.35
C ILE A 65 -9.64 4.60 0.96
N LEU A 66 -10.37 5.44 0.21
CA LEU A 66 -9.98 5.84 -1.14
C LEU A 66 -8.70 6.68 -1.14
N ALA A 67 -8.54 7.59 -0.19
CA ALA A 67 -7.35 8.43 -0.05
C ALA A 67 -6.09 7.57 0.17
N ILE A 68 -6.16 6.67 1.16
CA ILE A 68 -5.07 5.75 1.48
C ILE A 68 -4.83 4.80 0.30
N ALA A 69 -5.87 4.27 -0.34
CA ALA A 69 -5.73 3.34 -1.46
C ALA A 69 -5.04 3.99 -2.68
N ALA A 70 -5.39 5.24 -3.00
CA ALA A 70 -4.76 5.98 -4.10
C ALA A 70 -3.27 6.19 -3.86
N HIS A 71 -2.91 6.72 -2.67
CA HIS A 71 -1.52 6.95 -2.31
C HIS A 71 -0.73 5.62 -2.18
N THR A 72 -1.36 4.57 -1.64
CA THR A 72 -0.82 3.21 -1.55
C THR A 72 -0.56 2.58 -2.92
N THR A 73 -1.46 2.78 -3.88
CA THR A 73 -1.28 2.28 -5.26
C THR A 73 0.02 2.81 -5.85
N GLY A 74 0.25 4.12 -5.75
CA GLY A 74 1.47 4.75 -6.27
C GLY A 74 2.74 4.28 -5.56
N ALA A 75 2.71 4.20 -4.23
CA ALA A 75 3.87 3.82 -3.43
C ALA A 75 4.25 2.34 -3.62
N LEU A 76 3.29 1.42 -3.44
CA LEU A 76 3.54 -0.01 -3.63
C LEU A 76 3.81 -0.36 -5.08
N GLY A 77 3.10 0.26 -6.03
CA GLY A 77 3.30 -0.08 -7.44
C GLY A 77 4.72 0.20 -7.91
N LYS A 78 5.35 1.27 -7.40
CA LYS A 78 6.76 1.55 -7.67
C LYS A 78 7.69 0.51 -7.03
N LEU A 79 7.50 0.18 -5.75
CA LEU A 79 8.32 -0.81 -5.05
C LEU A 79 8.18 -2.21 -5.67
N PHE A 80 6.96 -2.58 -6.06
CA PHE A 80 6.69 -3.84 -6.77
C PHE A 80 7.33 -3.84 -8.16
N ALA A 81 7.24 -2.73 -8.91
CA ALA A 81 7.90 -2.63 -10.21
C ALA A 81 9.42 -2.75 -10.08
N GLU A 82 10.02 -2.13 -9.07
CA GLU A 82 11.47 -2.27 -8.78
C GLU A 82 11.83 -3.71 -8.40
N ALA A 83 10.98 -4.40 -7.62
CA ALA A 83 11.19 -5.82 -7.34
C ALA A 83 11.13 -6.69 -8.62
N VAL A 84 10.21 -6.38 -9.54
CA VAL A 84 10.11 -7.04 -10.86
C VAL A 84 11.31 -6.71 -11.74
N GLU A 85 11.81 -5.47 -11.75
CA GLU A 85 12.99 -5.06 -12.52
C GLU A 85 14.27 -5.76 -12.08
N ASN A 86 14.36 -6.16 -10.80
CA ASN A 86 15.54 -6.83 -10.23
C ASN A 86 15.47 -8.36 -10.30
N ALA A 87 14.37 -8.95 -10.78
CA ALA A 87 14.20 -10.40 -10.86
C ALA A 87 14.96 -11.02 -12.06
N ASP A 88 15.33 -12.30 -11.95
CA ASP A 88 16.01 -13.02 -13.03
C ASP A 88 15.05 -13.26 -14.21
N MET A 89 15.51 -12.89 -15.42
CA MET A 89 14.75 -13.03 -16.65
C MET A 89 14.82 -14.44 -17.25
N ARG A 90 15.68 -15.34 -16.76
CA ARG A 90 15.78 -16.71 -17.31
C ARG A 90 14.45 -17.47 -17.32
N PRO A 91 13.64 -17.49 -16.24
CA PRO A 91 12.33 -18.17 -16.27
C PRO A 91 11.35 -17.47 -17.21
N TRP A 92 11.46 -16.15 -17.36
CA TRP A 92 10.63 -15.35 -18.27
C TRP A 92 10.93 -15.71 -19.73
N ASP A 93 12.20 -15.68 -20.11
CA ASP A 93 12.64 -15.97 -21.48
C ASP A 93 12.34 -17.43 -21.86
N ALA A 94 12.52 -18.37 -20.92
CA ALA A 94 12.18 -19.78 -21.13
C ALA A 94 10.68 -19.98 -21.43
N LEU A 95 9.79 -19.33 -20.67
CA LEU A 95 8.35 -19.44 -20.90
C LEU A 95 7.94 -18.78 -22.22
N ARG A 96 8.53 -17.62 -22.55
CA ARG A 96 8.27 -16.92 -23.82
C ARG A 96 8.74 -17.74 -25.02
N ALA A 97 9.89 -18.42 -24.92
CA ALA A 97 10.41 -19.31 -25.95
C ALA A 97 9.51 -20.55 -26.15
N ALA A 98 8.84 -21.02 -25.09
CA ALA A 98 7.85 -22.10 -25.16
C ALA A 98 6.49 -21.65 -25.74
N GLY A 99 6.35 -20.41 -26.20
CA GLY A 99 5.12 -19.87 -26.77
C GLY A 99 4.15 -19.22 -25.77
N GLY A 100 4.56 -19.08 -24.50
CA GLY A 100 3.73 -18.47 -23.46
C GLY A 100 3.42 -16.99 -23.73
N THR A 101 2.20 -16.58 -23.40
CA THR A 101 1.72 -15.19 -23.47
C THR A 101 2.39 -14.31 -22.41
N TRP A 102 2.25 -12.98 -22.56
CA TRP A 102 2.76 -12.02 -21.58
C TRP A 102 2.16 -12.23 -20.18
N ALA A 103 0.84 -12.46 -20.10
CA ALA A 103 0.15 -12.66 -18.84
C ALA A 103 0.60 -13.96 -18.14
N GLU A 104 0.85 -15.02 -18.91
CA GLU A 104 1.42 -16.27 -18.39
C GLU A 104 2.85 -16.05 -17.87
N ALA A 105 3.67 -15.26 -18.57
CA ALA A 105 5.02 -14.93 -18.12
C ALA A 105 4.99 -14.10 -16.81
N CYS A 106 4.11 -13.10 -16.71
CA CYS A 106 3.92 -12.37 -15.46
C CYS A 106 3.49 -13.28 -14.32
N ARG A 107 2.53 -14.17 -14.55
CA ARG A 107 1.93 -15.01 -13.51
C ARG A 107 2.83 -16.17 -13.07
N PHE A 108 3.49 -16.85 -14.01
CA PHE A 108 4.18 -18.11 -13.75
C PHE A 108 5.69 -17.99 -13.72
N ALA A 109 6.27 -17.03 -14.46
CA ALA A 109 7.72 -16.80 -14.42
C ALA A 109 8.11 -15.72 -13.41
N MET A 110 7.40 -14.58 -13.41
CA MET A 110 7.81 -13.41 -12.63
C MET A 110 7.24 -13.41 -11.20
N LEU A 111 5.91 -13.50 -11.07
CA LEU A 111 5.21 -13.37 -9.78
C LEU A 111 5.74 -14.29 -8.67
N PRO A 112 6.06 -15.58 -8.91
CA PRO A 112 6.56 -16.45 -7.85
C PRO A 112 7.91 -15.98 -7.26
N GLN A 113 8.78 -15.41 -8.11
CA GLN A 113 10.10 -14.92 -7.69
C GLN A 113 9.99 -13.64 -6.84
N VAL A 114 9.05 -12.75 -7.19
CA VAL A 114 8.88 -11.46 -6.51
C VAL A 114 7.85 -11.48 -5.38
N ALA A 115 7.07 -12.56 -5.24
CA ALA A 115 6.02 -12.69 -4.23
C ALA A 115 6.51 -12.43 -2.79
N PRO A 116 7.68 -12.93 -2.33
CA PRO A 116 8.16 -12.64 -0.98
C PRO A 116 8.38 -11.13 -0.75
N ASN A 117 8.96 -10.44 -1.74
CA ASN A 117 9.17 -8.98 -1.68
C ASN A 117 7.84 -8.22 -1.68
N ILE A 118 6.89 -8.63 -2.54
CA ILE A 118 5.56 -8.03 -2.62
C ILE A 118 4.85 -8.11 -1.27
N VAL A 119 4.86 -9.28 -0.62
CA VAL A 119 4.23 -9.48 0.68
C VAL A 119 4.93 -8.63 1.75
N SER A 120 6.27 -8.62 1.77
CA SER A 120 7.04 -7.80 2.72
C SER A 120 6.71 -6.31 2.61
N TYR A 121 6.67 -5.77 1.39
CA TYR A 121 6.31 -4.37 1.16
C TYR A 121 4.83 -4.09 1.46
N ALA A 122 3.92 -5.02 1.15
CA ALA A 122 2.50 -4.87 1.49
C ALA A 122 2.28 -4.81 3.01
N LEU A 123 2.99 -5.65 3.77
CA LEU A 123 2.96 -5.63 5.24
C LEU A 123 3.54 -4.32 5.81
N LEU A 124 4.65 -3.84 5.24
CA LEU A 124 5.19 -2.52 5.58
C LEU A 124 4.17 -1.42 5.36
N ARG A 125 3.50 -1.46 4.22
CA ARG A 125 2.56 -0.42 3.85
C ARG A 125 1.28 -0.48 4.68
N PHE A 126 0.86 -1.68 5.07
CA PHE A 126 -0.24 -1.87 5.99
C PHE A 126 0.03 -1.18 7.33
N GLU A 127 1.21 -1.36 7.91
CA GLU A 127 1.64 -0.70 9.14
C GLU A 127 1.60 0.83 9.02
N ILE A 128 2.21 1.37 7.95
CA ILE A 128 2.21 2.81 7.66
C ILE A 128 0.77 3.33 7.54
N ASN A 129 -0.09 2.61 6.81
CA ASN A 129 -1.47 3.01 6.58
C ASN A 129 -2.33 2.94 7.86
N VAL A 130 -2.04 2.01 8.78
CA VAL A 130 -2.68 1.96 10.10
C VAL A 130 -2.34 3.22 10.90
N ARG A 131 -1.07 3.64 10.88
CA ARG A 131 -0.61 4.85 11.56
C ARG A 131 -1.18 6.11 10.91
N GLY A 132 -1.17 6.19 9.57
CA GLY A 132 -1.75 7.32 8.82
C GLY A 132 -3.27 7.43 8.96
N ALA A 133 -3.98 6.31 9.15
CA ALA A 133 -5.43 6.30 9.29
C ALA A 133 -5.95 7.12 10.49
N SER A 134 -5.20 7.23 11.58
CA SER A 134 -5.59 8.07 12.73
C SER A 134 -5.47 9.56 12.40
N VAL A 135 -4.42 9.97 11.68
CA VAL A 135 -4.23 11.36 11.22
C VAL A 135 -5.31 11.73 10.20
N ILE A 136 -5.58 10.85 9.25
CA ILE A 136 -6.61 11.06 8.23
C ILE A 136 -8.02 11.09 8.86
N GLY A 137 -8.27 10.29 9.90
CA GLY A 137 -9.54 10.33 10.60
C GLY A 137 -9.84 11.69 11.24
N PHE A 138 -8.80 12.38 11.71
CA PHE A 138 -8.92 13.71 12.30
C PHE A 138 -9.44 14.78 11.30
N VAL A 139 -9.14 14.63 10.00
CA VAL A 139 -9.65 15.54 8.95
C VAL A 139 -11.04 15.16 8.42
N GLY A 140 -11.76 14.28 9.11
CA GLY A 140 -13.13 13.88 8.76
C GLY A 140 -13.24 12.69 7.82
N ALA A 141 -12.16 11.94 7.60
CA ALA A 141 -12.21 10.68 6.85
C ALA A 141 -12.58 9.46 7.72
N GLY A 142 -13.15 9.68 8.92
CA GLY A 142 -13.71 8.64 9.79
C GLY A 142 -12.70 7.87 10.63
N GLY A 143 -13.25 7.01 11.51
CA GLY A 143 -12.45 6.12 12.38
C GLY A 143 -11.98 6.78 13.67
N ILE A 144 -10.99 6.17 14.32
CA ILE A 144 -10.54 6.58 15.67
C ILE A 144 -10.02 8.03 15.70
N GLY A 145 -9.44 8.51 14.60
CA GLY A 145 -9.01 9.91 14.50
C GLY A 145 -10.15 10.93 14.58
N GLN A 146 -11.34 10.55 14.08
CA GLN A 146 -12.52 11.41 14.15
C GLN A 146 -13.08 11.46 15.58
N GLU A 147 -13.09 10.33 16.28
CA GLU A 147 -13.45 10.30 17.71
C GLU A 147 -12.50 11.15 18.54
N LEU A 148 -11.19 11.06 18.26
CA LEU A 148 -10.20 11.92 18.91
C LEU A 148 -10.49 13.42 18.67
N TYR A 149 -10.85 13.80 17.44
CA TYR A 149 -11.24 15.18 17.12
C TYR A 149 -12.47 15.63 17.91
N LEU A 150 -13.49 14.77 18.05
CA LEU A 150 -14.71 15.07 18.77
C LEU A 150 -14.46 15.34 20.26
N VAL A 151 -13.73 14.45 20.95
CA VAL A 151 -13.43 14.63 22.39
C VAL A 151 -12.52 15.83 22.66
N ILE A 152 -11.61 16.15 21.72
CA ILE A 152 -10.80 17.36 21.76
C ILE A 152 -11.70 18.59 21.62
N SER A 153 -12.64 18.59 20.67
CA SER A 153 -13.55 19.73 20.46
C SER A 153 -14.44 20.01 21.69
N GLN A 154 -14.74 18.97 22.47
CA GLN A 154 -15.55 19.04 23.69
C GLN A 154 -14.73 19.28 24.96
N ASN A 155 -13.39 19.33 24.86
CA ASN A 155 -12.46 19.48 25.99
C ASN A 155 -12.58 18.37 27.05
N TYR A 156 -12.90 17.14 26.63
CA TYR A 156 -12.99 15.99 27.53
C TYR A 156 -11.62 15.36 27.77
N TYR A 157 -10.83 15.97 28.65
CA TYR A 157 -9.42 15.61 28.89
C TYR A 157 -9.21 14.14 29.29
N GLU A 158 -10.12 13.56 30.08
CA GLU A 158 -10.04 12.14 30.46
C GLU A 158 -10.13 11.23 29.23
N GLU A 159 -11.10 11.49 28.35
CA GLU A 159 -11.33 10.72 27.13
C GLU A 159 -10.24 10.94 26.08
N ILE A 160 -9.71 12.17 25.97
CA ILE A 160 -8.54 12.48 25.15
C ILE A 160 -7.36 11.59 25.56
N SER A 161 -7.05 11.53 26.86
CA SER A 161 -5.93 10.72 27.36
C SER A 161 -6.14 9.22 27.11
N ALA A 162 -7.37 8.73 27.28
CA ALA A 162 -7.74 7.33 27.03
C ALA A 162 -7.60 6.96 25.54
N ILE A 163 -8.10 7.80 24.62
CA ILE A 163 -8.01 7.56 23.17
C ILE A 163 -6.56 7.62 22.69
N ILE A 164 -5.76 8.57 23.18
CA ILE A 164 -4.33 8.64 22.83
C ILE A 164 -3.60 7.37 23.29
N LEU A 165 -3.82 6.94 24.53
CA LEU A 165 -3.22 5.70 25.04
C LEU A 165 -3.65 4.48 24.21
N LEU A 166 -4.93 4.40 23.86
CA LEU A 166 -5.47 3.33 23.00
C LEU A 166 -4.78 3.31 21.63
N ILE A 167 -4.63 4.46 20.97
CA ILE A 167 -3.93 4.56 19.68
C ILE A 167 -2.50 4.05 19.81
N VAL A 168 -1.75 4.48 20.84
CA VAL A 168 -0.37 4.05 21.07
C VAL A 168 -0.30 2.53 21.26
N VAL A 169 -1.14 1.96 22.10
CA VAL A 169 -1.16 0.51 22.38
C VAL A 169 -1.50 -0.28 21.11
N VAL A 170 -2.53 0.12 20.37
CA VAL A 170 -2.96 -0.58 19.15
C VAL A 170 -1.89 -0.52 18.06
N VAL A 171 -1.31 0.66 17.83
CA VAL A 171 -0.25 0.83 16.84
C VAL A 171 0.99 0.01 17.24
N ALA A 172 1.40 0.03 18.51
CA ALA A 172 2.52 -0.78 18.99
C ALA A 172 2.27 -2.30 18.81
N MET A 173 1.06 -2.78 19.10
CA MET A 173 0.70 -4.19 18.87
C MET A 173 0.76 -4.56 17.38
N ILE A 174 0.27 -3.69 16.50
CA ILE A 174 0.29 -3.94 15.05
C ILE A 174 1.72 -3.94 14.51
N ASP A 175 2.57 -3.02 14.98
CA ASP A 175 3.99 -2.97 14.62
C ASP A 175 4.70 -4.28 15.04
N LEU A 176 4.50 -4.74 16.27
CA LEU A 176 5.08 -5.99 16.78
C LEU A 176 4.60 -7.23 16.01
N LEU A 177 3.31 -7.30 15.68
CA LEU A 177 2.75 -8.41 14.92
C LEU A 177 3.25 -8.41 13.47
N SER A 178 3.31 -7.24 12.85
CA SER A 178 3.76 -7.08 11.45
C SER A 178 5.23 -7.44 11.31
N GLU A 179 6.04 -7.03 12.29
CA GLU A 179 7.45 -7.38 12.39
C GLU A 179 7.65 -8.90 12.62
N ALA A 180 6.86 -9.52 13.50
CA ALA A 180 6.90 -10.97 13.71
C ALA A 180 6.53 -11.77 12.45
N LEU A 181 5.51 -11.33 11.70
CA LEU A 181 5.11 -11.94 10.43
C LEU A 181 6.19 -11.78 9.36
N ARG A 182 6.80 -10.60 9.26
CA ARG A 182 7.84 -10.32 8.27
C ARG A 182 9.10 -11.14 8.52
N ARG A 183 9.50 -11.34 9.78
CA ARG A 183 10.62 -12.21 10.15
C ARG A 183 10.40 -13.66 9.74
N ARG A 184 9.17 -14.19 9.88
CA ARG A 184 8.82 -15.55 9.45
C ARG A 184 8.83 -15.71 7.93
N LEU A 185 8.38 -14.69 7.20
CA LEU A 185 8.37 -14.69 5.73
C LEU A 185 9.77 -14.52 5.13
N SER A 186 10.63 -13.76 5.80
CA SER A 186 12.01 -13.51 5.34
C SER A 186 12.98 -14.64 5.71
N GLY A 187 12.48 -15.70 6.38
CA GLY A 187 13.20 -16.92 6.75
C GLY A 187 14.69 -16.71 6.99
N ASP A 188 15.08 -16.29 8.20
CA ASP A 188 16.48 -16.20 8.68
C ASP A 188 17.53 -16.10 7.57
N VAL A 189 17.65 -14.92 6.94
CA VAL A 189 18.88 -14.53 6.23
C VAL A 189 19.94 -14.17 7.30
N ARG A 190 20.33 -15.17 8.08
CA ARG A 190 21.53 -15.24 8.93
C ARG A 190 21.97 -16.70 8.99
N ALA A 191 22.64 -17.15 7.93
CA ALA A 191 23.60 -18.24 7.95
C ALA A 191 24.76 -17.85 7.04
#